data_AF-A0A8S2W032-F1
#
_entry.id   AF-A0A8S2W032-F1
#
_cell.length_a   1.000
_cell.length_b   1.000
_cell.length_c   1.000
_cell.angle_alpha   90.00
_cell.angle_beta   90.00
_cell.angle_gamma   90.00
#
_symmetry.space_group_name_H-M   'P 1'
#
loop_
_entity.id
_entity.type
_entity.pdbx_description
1 polymer ?
#
loop_
_entity_poly.entity_id
_entity_poly.type
_entity_poly.pdbx_seq_one_letter_code
_entity_poly.pdbx_strand_id
1 'polypeptide(L)' 'YSKALDRLIKEDAERAAKDVKLLLLGAGESGKSTIVKQMRIIHQHGYSKEEFEQYRPVVYSNTIQSLGAIIR' A
#
# COMPACT_ATOMS: atom_id res chain seq x y z
N TYR A 1 -28.54 21.51 2.54
CA TYR A 1 -27.22 21.03 3.00
C TYR A 1 -27.30 19.67 3.68
N SER A 2 -28.07 19.43 4.76
CA SER A 2 -28.05 18.11 5.45
C SER A 2 -28.50 16.93 4.56
N LYS A 3 -29.62 17.05 3.83
CA LYS A 3 -30.12 15.93 2.99
C LYS A 3 -29.13 15.41 1.93
N ALA A 4 -28.25 16.28 1.41
CA ALA A 4 -27.22 15.88 0.46
C ALA A 4 -26.06 15.17 1.17
N LEU A 5 -25.71 15.62 2.38
CA LEU A 5 -24.72 14.98 3.23
C LEU A 5 -25.17 13.59 3.69
N ASP A 6 -26.44 13.48 4.12
CA ASP A 6 -27.06 12.23 4.55
C ASP A 6 -27.10 11.20 3.42
N ARG A 7 -27.30 11.66 2.18
CA ARG A 7 -27.24 10.83 0.98
C ARG A 7 -25.83 10.34 0.68
N LEU A 8 -24.82 11.21 0.76
CA LEU A 8 -23.41 10.84 0.58
C LEU A 8 -22.96 9.80 1.61
N ILE A 9 -23.33 9.97 2.88
CA ILE A 9 -23.00 9.02 3.95
C ILE A 9 -23.62 7.66 3.67
N LYS A 10 -24.88 7.62 3.23
CA LYS A 10 -25.56 6.37 2.89
C LYS A 10 -24.90 5.66 1.71
N GLU A 11 -24.56 6.40 0.65
CA GLU A 11 -23.89 5.87 -0.54
C GLU A 11 -22.49 5.31 -0.20
N ASP A 12 -21.75 5.98 0.69
CA ASP A 12 -20.43 5.52 1.14
C ASP A 12 -20.53 4.27 2.05
N ALA A 13 -21.55 4.22 2.92
CA ALA A 13 -21.84 3.04 3.73
C ALA A 13 -22.20 1.80 2.88
N GLU A 14 -23.01 1.99 1.84
CA GLU A 14 -23.35 0.92 0.89
C GLU A 14 -22.15 0.44 0.07
N ARG A 15 -21.21 1.34 -0.24
CA ARG A 15 -19.95 1.01 -0.90
C ARG A 15 -19.04 0.22 0.03
N ALA A 16 -18.83 0.71 1.25
CA ALA A 16 -17.99 0.06 2.25
C ALA A 16 -18.52 -1.33 2.64
N ALA A 17 -19.84 -1.55 2.62
CA ALA A 17 -20.46 -2.85 2.87
C ALA A 17 -20.12 -3.90 1.79
N LYS A 18 -19.71 -3.47 0.59
CA LYS A 18 -19.30 -4.34 -0.52
C LYS A 18 -17.80 -4.62 -0.54
N ASP A 19 -17.01 -3.91 0.28
CA ASP A 19 -15.56 -4.08 0.32
C ASP A 19 -15.17 -5.36 1.08
N VAL A 20 -14.39 -6.22 0.42
CA VAL A 20 -13.81 -7.41 1.04
C VAL A 20 -12.48 -7.06 1.70
N LYS A 21 -12.41 -7.21 3.02
CA LYS A 21 -11.18 -6.96 3.79
C LYS A 21 -10.37 -8.25 3.93
N LEU A 22 -9.12 -8.20 3.49
CA LEU A 22 -8.16 -9.31 3.60
C LEU A 22 -7.06 -8.98 4.60
N LEU A 23 -6.74 -9.93 5.49
CA LEU A 23 -5.64 -9.80 6.45
C LEU A 23 -4.51 -10.76 6.06
N LEU A 24 -3.32 -10.21 5.85
CA LEU A 24 -2.11 -10.99 5.59
C LEU A 24 -1.32 -11.17 6.88
N LEU A 25 -1.16 -12.42 7.33
CA LEU A 25 -0.42 -12.79 8.53
C LEU A 25 0.87 -13.54 8.18
N GLY A 26 1.89 -13.41 9.03
CA GLY A 26 3.19 -14.07 8.86
C GLY A 26 4.29 -13.37 9.66
N ALA A 27 5.41 -14.05 9.87
CA ALA A 27 6.58 -13.53 10.58
C ALA A 27 7.14 -12.23 9.95
N GLY A 28 7.98 -11.49 10.68
CA GLY A 28 8.75 -10.37 10.10
C GLY A 28 9.43 -10.81 8.79
N GLU A 29 9.48 -9.90 7.80
CA GLU A 29 10.18 -10.13 6.52
C GLU A 29 9.64 -11.28 5.63
N SER A 30 8.54 -11.92 6.01
CA SER A 30 7.90 -13.02 5.25
C SER A 30 7.28 -12.62 3.89
N GLY A 31 7.57 -11.44 3.37
CA GLY A 31 7.09 -10.99 2.05
C GLY A 31 5.66 -10.44 1.99
N LYS A 32 4.97 -10.23 3.12
CA LYS A 32 3.59 -9.67 3.15
C LYS A 32 3.46 -8.36 2.36
N SER A 33 4.39 -7.42 2.57
CA SER A 33 4.42 -6.16 1.84
C SER A 33 4.65 -6.36 0.34
N THR A 34 5.42 -7.38 -0.05
CA THR A 34 5.66 -7.72 -1.46
C THR A 34 4.38 -8.19 -2.13
N ILE A 35 3.56 -9.02 -1.46
CA ILE A 35 2.26 -9.47 -1.98
C ILE A 35 1.33 -8.26 -2.23
N VAL A 36 1.24 -7.34 -1.27
CA VAL A 36 0.41 -6.13 -1.43
C VAL A 36 0.89 -5.27 -2.61
N LYS A 37 2.21 -5.10 -2.77
CA LYS A 37 2.79 -4.38 -3.92
C LYS A 37 2.44 -5.05 -5.26
N GLN A 38 2.47 -6.39 -5.32
CA GLN A 38 2.08 -7.12 -6.54
C GLN A 38 0.58 -7.00 -6.85
N MET A 39 -0.29 -7.05 -5.83
CA MET A 39 -1.72 -6.85 -6.03
C MET A 39 -2.02 -5.49 -6.67
N ARG A 40 -1.28 -4.46 -6.25
CA ARG A 40 -1.36 -3.13 -6.86
C ARG A 40 -0.87 -3.09 -8.32
N ILE A 41 0.22 -3.78 -8.64
CA ILE A 41 0.73 -3.86 -10.02
C ILE A 41 -0.27 -4.54 -10.96
N ILE A 42 -0.92 -5.61 -10.50
CA ILE A 42 -1.79 -6.45 -11.34
C ILE A 42 -3.21 -5.87 -11.46
N HIS A 43 -3.75 -5.30 -10.38
CA HIS A 43 -5.18 -4.93 -10.29
C HIS A 43 -5.43 -3.41 -10.22
N GLN A 44 -4.39 -2.59 -10.16
CA GLN A 44 -4.51 -1.13 -10.16
C GLN A 44 -3.61 -0.54 -11.26
N HIS A 45 -3.54 0.79 -11.34
CA HIS A 45 -2.75 1.50 -12.36
C HIS A 45 -1.23 1.53 -12.09
N GLY A 46 -0.70 0.56 -11.32
CA GLY A 46 0.69 0.56 -10.90
C GLY A 46 1.06 1.75 -9.99
N TYR A 47 2.29 2.23 -10.11
CA TYR A 47 2.86 3.33 -9.32
C TYR A 47 3.07 4.57 -10.18
N SER A 48 2.75 5.74 -9.64
CA SER A 48 2.99 7.02 -10.31
C SER A 48 4.46 7.42 -10.25
N LYS A 49 4.84 8.39 -11.08
CA LYS A 49 6.21 8.94 -11.09
C LYS A 49 6.58 9.54 -9.74
N GLU A 50 5.64 10.24 -9.12
CA GLU A 50 5.80 10.87 -7.81
C GLU A 50 6.07 9.82 -6.72
N GLU A 51 5.38 8.68 -6.78
CA GLU A 51 5.62 7.58 -5.85
C GLU A 51 6.98 6.93 -6.07
N PHE A 52 7.42 6.78 -7.32
CA PHE A 52 8.77 6.31 -7.60
C PHE A 52 9.82 7.25 -7.00
N GLU A 53 9.65 8.57 -7.14
CA GLU A 53 10.54 9.56 -6.52
C GLU A 53 10.57 9.43 -4.99
N GLN A 54 9.42 9.14 -4.36
CA GLN A 54 9.35 8.87 -2.92
C GLN A 54 10.05 7.55 -2.53
N TYR A 55 10.07 6.54 -3.39
CA TYR A 55 10.75 5.27 -3.13
C TYR A 55 12.27 5.35 -3.34
N ARG A 56 12.79 6.25 -4.18
CA ARG A 56 14.23 6.41 -4.42
C ARG A 56 15.07 6.53 -3.14
N PRO A 57 14.78 7.41 -2.17
CA PRO A 57 15.56 7.49 -0.94
C PRO A 57 15.52 6.20 -0.11
N VAL A 58 14.40 5.46 -0.15
CA VAL A 58 14.27 4.16 0.52
C VAL A 58 15.21 3.13 -0.11
N VAL A 59 15.30 3.10 -1.45
CA VAL A 59 16.24 2.21 -2.17
C VAL A 59 17.68 2.54 -1.77
N TYR A 60 18.06 3.81 -1.73
CA TYR A 60 19.41 4.21 -1.32
C TYR A 60 19.71 3.82 0.12
N SER A 61 18.78 4.09 1.05
CA SER A 61 18.92 3.70 2.45
C SER A 61 19.13 2.19 2.60
N ASN A 62 18.30 1.38 1.93
CA ASN A 62 18.38 -0.07 1.99
C ASN A 62 19.71 -0.60 1.42
N THR A 63 20.20 -0.01 0.31
CA THR A 63 21.49 -0.39 -0.28
C THR A 63 22.64 -0.11 0.69
N ILE A 64 22.68 1.08 1.30
CA ILE A 64 23.73 1.43 2.27
C ILE A 64 23.65 0.55 3.52
N GLN A 65 22.45 0.32 4.06
CA GLN A 65 22.27 -0.58 5.20
C GLN A 65 22.73 -2.00 4.87
N SER A 66 22.38 -2.52 3.69
CA SER A 66 22.79 -3.85 3.24
C SER A 66 24.31 -3.95 3.11
N LEU A 67 24.97 -2.94 2.52
CA LEU A 67 26.43 -2.88 2.44
C LEU A 67 27.07 -2.82 3.83
N GLY A 68 26.54 -1.99 4.74
CA GLY A 68 27.02 -1.91 6.12
C GLY A 68 26.85 -3.22 6.90
N ALA A 69 25.80 -3.98 6.62
CA ALA A 69 25.58 -5.30 7.21
C ALA A 69 26.54 -6.38 6.68
N ILE A 70 27.05 -6.25 5.45
CA ILE A 70 28.03 -7.18 4.86
C ILE A 70 29.44 -6.94 5.41
N ILE A 71 29.79 -5.68 5.69
CA ILE A 71 31.14 -5.29 6.12
C ILE A 71 31.37 -5.54 7.63
N ARG A 72 30.30 -5.60 8.42
CA ARG A 72 30.36 -5.96 9.86
C ARG A 72 30.43 -7.47 10.05
#